data_AF-A0A838PA81-F1
#
_entry.id   AF-A0A838PA81-F1
#
_cell.length_a   1.000
_cell.length_b   1.000
_cell.length_c   1.000
_cell.angle_alpha   90.00
_cell.angle_beta   90.00
_cell.angle_gamma   90.00
#
_symmetry.space_group_name_H-M   'P 1'
#
loop_
_entity.id
_entity.type
_entity.pdbx_description
1 polymer ?
#
loop_
_entity_poly.entity_id
_entity_poly.type
_entity_poly.pdbx_seq_one_letter_code
_entity_poly.pdbx_strand_id
1 'polypeptide(L)'
;MRKLREVISVSDKLLATVVRVTGYDIDKRSGTAADRRIGTKIFGPNKETFHLDSYLGGGAFGKVYKASGLTSGITVAVKMAPEDKLSDPTTLAFRSVLNETRAEMLRINHENVVRVLYADSATDPKIGPYIIMEYVDGANLQKLLDERKLNSK
;
A
#
# COMPACT_ATOMS: atom_id res chain seq x y z
N MET A 1 2.16 15.28 -25.45
CA MET A 1 3.46 14.96 -24.79
C MET A 1 3.72 15.71 -23.47
N ARG A 2 3.09 16.87 -23.17
CA ARG A 2 3.25 17.56 -21.86
C ARG A 2 2.66 16.79 -20.66
N LYS A 3 1.51 16.11 -20.84
CA LYS A 3 0.87 15.27 -19.80
C LYS A 3 1.75 14.12 -19.27
N LEU A 4 2.61 13.53 -20.09
CA LEU A 4 3.43 12.38 -19.66
C LEU A 4 4.59 12.81 -18.75
N ARG A 5 5.18 13.99 -18.98
CA ARG A 5 6.31 14.51 -18.19
C ARG A 5 5.88 14.99 -16.80
N GLU A 6 4.69 15.57 -16.69
CA GLU A 6 4.10 15.98 -15.42
C GLU A 6 3.70 14.75 -14.59
N VAL A 7 3.12 13.73 -15.25
CA VAL A 7 2.89 12.41 -14.66
C VAL A 7 4.19 11.81 -14.16
N ILE A 8 5.32 11.86 -14.89
CA ILE A 8 6.61 11.28 -14.46
C ILE A 8 7.21 12.01 -13.24
N SER A 9 7.12 13.34 -13.16
CA SER A 9 7.69 14.11 -12.03
C SER A 9 6.93 13.90 -10.71
N VAL A 10 5.60 13.95 -10.79
CA VAL A 10 4.67 13.59 -9.69
C VAL A 10 4.80 12.10 -9.38
N SER A 11 4.95 11.28 -10.41
CA SER A 11 5.26 9.86 -10.27
C SER A 11 6.58 9.63 -9.57
N ASP A 12 7.69 10.34 -9.74
CA ASP A 12 8.93 9.97 -9.00
C ASP A 12 8.81 10.12 -7.47
N LYS A 13 8.12 11.17 -6.98
CA LYS A 13 7.78 11.31 -5.55
C LYS A 13 6.77 10.24 -5.08
N LEU A 14 5.84 9.88 -5.96
CA LEU A 14 4.78 8.90 -5.70
C LEU A 14 5.21 7.43 -5.89
N LEU A 15 6.12 7.15 -6.82
CA LEU A 15 6.65 5.85 -7.24
C LEU A 15 7.53 5.30 -6.13
N ALA A 16 8.31 6.17 -5.47
CA ALA A 16 9.04 5.83 -4.26
C ALA A 16 8.09 5.40 -3.11
N THR A 17 6.87 5.94 -3.07
CA THR A 17 5.89 5.71 -2.00
C THR A 17 4.91 4.57 -2.32
N VAL A 18 4.50 4.41 -3.59
CA VAL A 18 3.41 3.54 -4.06
C VAL A 18 3.93 2.40 -4.94
N VAL A 19 5.07 2.55 -5.63
CA VAL A 19 5.50 1.61 -6.70
C VAL A 19 6.64 0.66 -6.33
N ARG A 20 7.25 0.79 -5.16
CA ARG A 20 7.98 -0.37 -4.58
C ARG A 20 7.07 -1.54 -4.14
N VAL A 21 5.76 -1.40 -4.35
CA VAL A 21 4.75 -2.38 -3.95
C VAL A 21 4.34 -3.30 -5.12
N THR A 22 5.19 -3.42 -6.16
CA THR A 22 5.05 -4.50 -7.14
C THR A 22 5.59 -5.79 -6.54
N GLY A 23 4.68 -6.39 -5.79
CA GLY A 23 4.76 -7.74 -5.28
C GLY A 23 5.04 -7.78 -3.79
N TYR A 24 4.10 -8.42 -3.12
CA TYR A 24 4.25 -8.79 -1.73
C TYR A 24 5.02 -10.08 -1.66
N ASP A 25 6.11 -10.09 -0.89
CA ASP A 25 6.58 -11.35 -0.36
C ASP A 25 5.52 -11.82 0.63
N ILE A 26 4.68 -12.77 0.20
CA ILE A 26 4.01 -13.67 1.16
C ILE A 26 5.13 -14.51 1.79
N ASP A 27 6.00 -13.89 2.58
CA ASP A 27 6.98 -14.60 3.38
C ASP A 27 6.20 -15.24 4.52
N LYS A 28 5.96 -16.55 4.37
CA LYS A 28 5.37 -17.40 5.41
C LYS A 28 6.28 -17.54 6.64
N ARG A 29 7.40 -16.82 6.73
CA ARG A 29 8.41 -16.98 7.79
C ARG A 29 8.71 -15.73 8.62
N SER A 30 7.95 -14.65 8.48
CA SER A 30 8.01 -13.53 9.42
C SER A 30 6.90 -13.62 10.47
N GLY A 31 7.13 -14.48 11.48
CA GLY A 31 6.66 -14.28 12.85
C GLY A 31 5.15 -14.26 13.10
N THR A 32 4.67 -15.34 13.69
CA THR A 32 3.43 -15.52 14.47
C THR A 32 3.29 -14.60 15.69
N ALA A 33 3.79 -13.37 15.65
CA ALA A 33 3.31 -12.31 16.53
C ALA A 33 2.10 -11.69 15.80
N ALA A 34 0.89 -12.07 16.20
CA ALA A 34 -0.35 -11.54 15.62
C ALA A 34 -0.25 -10.02 15.49
N ASP A 35 -0.07 -9.51 14.27
CA ASP A 35 -0.01 -8.07 14.04
C ASP A 35 -1.34 -7.49 14.54
N ARG A 36 -1.26 -6.55 15.49
CA ARG A 36 -2.42 -6.04 16.22
C ARG A 36 -3.44 -5.36 15.32
N ARG A 37 -3.04 -5.01 14.09
CA ARG A 37 -3.93 -4.44 13.07
C ARG A 37 -4.82 -5.47 12.40
N ILE A 38 -4.46 -6.76 12.39
CA ILE A 38 -5.33 -7.79 11.82
C ILE A 38 -6.65 -7.80 12.59
N GLY A 39 -7.76 -7.81 11.85
CA GLY A 39 -9.09 -7.66 12.40
C GLY A 39 -9.63 -6.23 12.41
N THR A 40 -8.77 -5.23 12.23
CA THR A 40 -9.17 -3.82 12.20
C THR A 40 -10.07 -3.54 11.00
N LYS A 41 -11.07 -2.68 11.21
CA LYS A 41 -11.94 -2.17 10.15
C LYS A 41 -11.50 -0.77 9.75
N ILE A 42 -11.36 -0.54 8.46
CA ILE A 42 -11.04 0.77 7.88
C ILE A 42 -12.11 1.18 6.88
N PHE A 43 -12.30 2.48 6.69
CA PHE A 43 -13.18 2.99 5.66
C PHE A 43 -12.48 3.01 4.31
N GLY A 44 -13.25 2.82 3.25
CA GLY A 44 -12.75 2.91 1.88
C GLY A 44 -13.66 3.74 0.99
N PRO A 45 -13.48 3.62 -0.33
CA PRO A 45 -14.30 4.35 -1.29
C PRO A 45 -15.77 3.93 -1.16
N ASN A 46 -16.69 4.80 -1.62
CA ASN A 46 -18.12 4.51 -1.70
C ASN A 46 -18.78 4.10 -0.36
N LYS A 47 -18.24 4.58 0.78
CA LYS A 47 -18.70 4.22 2.14
C LYS A 47 -18.56 2.72 2.47
N GLU A 48 -17.72 2.00 1.73
CA GLU A 48 -17.40 0.62 2.05
C GLU A 48 -16.49 0.54 3.28
N THR A 49 -16.62 -0.55 4.04
CA THR A 49 -15.71 -0.90 5.13
C THR A 49 -14.88 -2.12 4.71
N PHE A 50 -13.58 -2.04 4.94
CA PHE A 50 -12.63 -3.13 4.68
C PHE A 50 -12.13 -3.72 5.99
N HIS A 51 -11.97 -5.03 6.00
CA HIS A 51 -11.40 -5.78 7.12
C HIS A 51 -9.96 -6.17 6.79
N LEU A 52 -9.01 -5.88 7.68
CA LEU A 52 -7.61 -6.29 7.49
C LEU A 52 -7.44 -7.78 7.79
N ASP A 53 -7.16 -8.57 6.77
CA ASP A 53 -7.16 -10.04 6.82
C ASP A 53 -5.78 -10.61 7.18
N SER A 54 -4.74 -10.12 6.53
CA SER A 54 -3.37 -10.66 6.70
C SER A 54 -2.30 -9.63 6.38
N TYR A 55 -1.15 -9.75 7.02
CA TYR A 55 0.05 -9.01 6.64
C TYR A 55 0.62 -9.54 5.33
N LEU A 56 1.00 -8.64 4.43
CA LEU A 56 1.57 -8.96 3.12
C LEU A 56 3.06 -8.60 3.01
N GLY A 57 3.56 -7.70 3.86
CA GLY A 57 4.95 -7.24 3.78
C GLY A 57 5.09 -5.78 4.21
N GLY A 58 6.32 -5.32 4.37
CA GLY A 58 6.59 -3.98 4.88
C GLY A 58 8.06 -3.61 4.84
N GLY A 59 8.31 -2.31 4.96
CA GLY A 59 9.66 -1.75 4.96
C GLY A 59 9.69 -0.38 5.64
N ALA A 60 10.68 0.43 5.30
CA ALA A 60 10.91 1.73 5.93
C ALA A 60 9.69 2.68 5.89
N PHE A 61 8.83 2.56 4.89
CA PHE A 61 7.66 3.42 4.66
C PHE A 61 6.33 2.81 5.14
N GLY A 62 6.38 1.77 5.96
CA GLY A 62 5.21 1.18 6.60
C GLY A 62 4.95 -0.27 6.22
N LYS A 63 3.80 -0.76 6.67
CA LYS A 63 3.32 -2.14 6.52
C LYS A 63 2.18 -2.18 5.52
N VAL A 64 2.01 -3.33 4.89
CA VAL A 64 0.96 -3.56 3.92
C VAL A 64 0.18 -4.82 4.27
N TYR A 65 -1.12 -4.74 4.11
CA TYR A 65 -2.07 -5.77 4.49
C TYR A 65 -2.99 -6.13 3.32
N LYS A 66 -3.40 -7.39 3.27
CA LYS A 66 -4.55 -7.83 2.50
C LYS A 66 -5.80 -7.43 3.26
N ALA A 67 -6.79 -6.92 2.56
CA ALA A 67 -8.06 -6.60 3.16
C ALA A 67 -9.22 -6.98 2.26
N SER A 68 -10.36 -7.31 2.87
CA SER A 68 -11.57 -7.71 2.19
C SER A 68 -12.68 -6.68 2.44
N GLY A 69 -13.33 -6.24 1.38
CA GLY A 69 -14.52 -5.39 1.45
C GLY A 69 -15.66 -6.16 2.10
N LEU A 70 -16.18 -5.66 3.22
CA LEU A 70 -17.21 -6.37 3.99
C LEU A 70 -18.54 -6.50 3.23
N THR A 71 -18.83 -5.59 2.31
CA THR A 71 -20.06 -5.59 1.52
C THR A 71 -19.83 -6.11 0.11
N SER A 72 -18.76 -5.66 -0.56
CA SER A 72 -18.51 -6.04 -1.95
C SER A 72 -17.78 -7.37 -2.10
N GLY A 73 -17.10 -7.85 -1.04
CA GLY A 73 -16.21 -9.00 -1.08
C GLY A 73 -14.91 -8.76 -1.87
N ILE A 74 -14.66 -7.56 -2.38
CA ILE A 74 -13.45 -7.29 -3.16
C ILE A 74 -12.22 -7.37 -2.27
N THR A 75 -11.16 -7.94 -2.81
CA THR A 75 -9.85 -7.98 -2.16
C THR A 75 -9.02 -6.77 -2.58
N VAL A 76 -8.40 -6.10 -1.60
CA VAL A 76 -7.53 -4.95 -1.80
C VAL A 76 -6.23 -5.10 -1.00
N ALA A 77 -5.25 -4.28 -1.34
CA ALA A 77 -4.06 -4.09 -0.52
C ALA A 77 -4.12 -2.74 0.19
N VAL A 78 -3.68 -2.69 1.45
CA VAL A 78 -3.75 -1.51 2.30
C VAL A 78 -2.39 -1.20 2.88
N LYS A 79 -1.76 -0.12 2.43
CA LYS A 79 -0.49 0.37 3.00
C LYS A 79 -0.77 1.35 4.13
N MET A 80 -0.12 1.14 5.28
CA MET A 80 -0.31 1.95 6.49
C MET A 80 1.02 2.24 7.17
N ALA A 81 1.09 3.38 7.86
CA ALA A 81 2.20 3.67 8.76
C ALA A 81 2.22 2.67 9.94
N PRO A 82 3.39 2.41 10.55
CA PRO A 82 3.48 1.60 11.77
C PRO A 82 2.68 2.24 12.92
N GLU A 83 1.97 1.42 13.69
CA GLU A 83 1.10 1.87 14.79
C GLU A 83 1.88 2.57 15.92
N ASP A 84 3.08 2.08 16.20
CA ASP A 84 4.00 2.63 17.19
C ASP A 84 4.64 3.95 16.76
N LYS A 85 4.46 4.36 15.49
CA LYS A 85 5.14 5.51 14.87
C LYS A 85 4.19 6.56 14.34
N LEU A 86 2.94 6.61 14.82
CA LEU A 86 1.93 7.52 14.28
C LEU A 86 2.29 9.01 14.46
N SER A 87 3.10 9.34 15.47
CA SER A 87 3.60 10.69 15.73
C SER A 87 5.01 10.94 15.18
N ASP A 88 5.65 9.93 14.59
CA ASP A 88 7.03 10.05 14.11
C ASP A 88 7.11 10.93 12.85
N PRO A 89 8.25 11.62 12.64
CA PRO A 89 8.47 12.46 11.45
C PRO A 89 8.18 11.75 10.13
N THR A 90 8.47 10.44 10.03
CA THR A 90 8.20 9.65 8.82
C THR A 90 6.71 9.50 8.55
N THR A 91 5.88 9.31 9.59
CA THR A 91 4.43 9.21 9.43
C THR A 91 3.80 10.57 9.15
N LEU A 92 4.32 11.63 9.77
CA LEU A 92 3.92 13.01 9.45
C LEU A 92 4.27 13.36 8.00
N ALA A 93 5.44 12.96 7.52
CA ALA A 93 5.82 13.12 6.11
C ALA A 93 4.88 12.32 5.20
N PHE A 94 4.57 11.07 5.53
CA PHE A 94 3.62 10.27 4.78
C PHE A 94 2.24 10.93 4.70
N ARG A 95 1.75 11.47 5.82
CA ARG A 95 0.51 12.24 5.87
C ARG A 95 0.56 13.50 5.00
N SER A 96 1.65 14.26 5.02
CA SER A 96 1.83 15.46 4.18
C SER A 96 1.78 15.11 2.70
N VAL A 97 2.51 14.06 2.30
CA VAL A 97 2.50 13.56 0.92
C VAL A 97 1.09 13.19 0.48
N LEU A 98 0.32 12.49 1.33
CA LEU A 98 -1.06 12.15 1.01
C LEU A 98 -1.93 13.40 0.83
N ASN A 99 -1.80 14.39 1.71
CA ASN A 99 -2.55 15.65 1.59
C ASN A 99 -2.25 16.39 0.28
N GLU A 100 -0.97 16.41 -0.13
CA GLU A 100 -0.53 17.12 -1.33
C GLU A 100 -0.88 16.38 -2.62
N THR A 101 -0.81 15.05 -2.63
CA THR A 101 -0.79 14.27 -3.88
C THR A 101 -1.99 13.33 -4.06
N ARG A 102 -2.90 13.23 -3.09
CA ARG A 102 -4.06 12.31 -3.14
C ARG A 102 -4.87 12.44 -4.42
N ALA A 103 -5.15 13.65 -4.88
CA ALA A 103 -5.97 13.86 -6.09
C ALA A 103 -5.27 13.33 -7.36
N GLU A 104 -3.95 13.41 -7.41
CA GLU A 104 -3.13 12.92 -8.53
C GLU A 104 -3.00 11.41 -8.48
N MET A 105 -2.72 10.85 -7.29
CA MET A 105 -2.69 9.40 -7.05
C MET A 105 -3.94 8.69 -7.58
N LEU A 106 -5.12 9.24 -7.27
CA LEU A 106 -6.41 8.65 -7.65
C LEU A 106 -6.71 8.72 -9.16
N ARG A 107 -5.98 9.54 -9.92
CA ARG A 107 -6.16 9.70 -11.38
C ARG A 107 -5.25 8.80 -12.20
N ILE A 108 -4.20 8.24 -11.60
CA ILE A 108 -3.26 7.37 -12.31
C ILE A 108 -3.96 6.02 -12.57
N ASN A 109 -4.10 5.68 -13.84
CA ASN A 109 -4.67 4.42 -14.29
C ASN A 109 -3.88 3.92 -15.50
N HIS A 110 -3.01 2.93 -15.29
CA HIS A 110 -2.12 2.40 -16.31
C HIS A 110 -1.86 0.91 -16.04
N GLU A 111 -1.81 0.10 -17.10
CA GLU A 111 -1.69 -1.37 -17.02
C GLU A 111 -0.50 -1.85 -16.15
N ASN A 112 0.60 -1.11 -16.19
CA ASN A 112 1.83 -1.44 -15.44
C ASN A 112 1.99 -0.69 -14.11
N VAL A 113 0.92 -0.08 -13.58
CA VAL A 113 0.95 0.68 -12.31
C VAL A 113 -0.20 0.23 -11.43
N VAL A 114 0.10 -0.17 -10.19
CA VAL A 114 -0.92 -0.51 -9.19
C VAL A 114 -1.82 0.70 -8.94
N ARG A 115 -3.12 0.55 -9.19
CA ARG A 115 -4.07 1.66 -9.05
C ARG A 115 -4.36 1.96 -7.58
N VAL A 116 -4.27 3.23 -7.22
CA VAL A 116 -4.76 3.72 -5.93
C VAL A 116 -6.28 3.88 -6.03
N LEU A 117 -6.99 3.23 -5.12
CA LEU A 117 -8.46 3.24 -5.06
C LEU A 117 -8.96 4.29 -4.07
N TYR A 118 -8.21 4.48 -2.99
CA TYR A 118 -8.55 5.41 -1.92
C TYR A 118 -7.31 5.75 -1.10
N ALA A 119 -7.32 6.90 -0.45
CA ALA A 119 -6.29 7.32 0.48
C ALA A 119 -6.94 8.04 1.64
N ASP A 120 -6.42 7.90 2.84
CA ASP A 120 -6.86 8.62 4.02
C ASP A 120 -5.64 9.21 4.73
N SER A 121 -5.72 10.49 5.07
CA SER A 121 -4.61 11.24 5.67
C SER A 121 -4.70 11.27 7.20
N ALA A 122 -5.18 10.17 7.80
CA ALA A 122 -5.41 10.00 9.23
C ALA A 122 -6.64 10.73 9.78
N THR A 123 -7.81 10.48 9.20
CA THR A 123 -9.09 10.91 9.78
C THR A 123 -9.35 10.23 11.13
N ASP A 124 -8.93 8.97 11.31
CA ASP A 124 -8.87 8.31 12.61
C ASP A 124 -7.41 8.33 13.14
N PRO A 125 -7.13 9.07 14.23
CA PRO A 125 -5.79 9.14 14.82
C PRO A 125 -5.22 7.80 15.30
N LYS A 126 -6.07 6.82 15.65
CA LYS A 126 -5.62 5.49 16.11
C LYS A 126 -5.17 4.62 14.94
N ILE A 127 -5.76 4.83 13.77
CA ILE A 127 -5.46 4.07 12.55
C ILE A 127 -4.24 4.70 11.84
N GLY A 128 -4.20 6.03 11.82
CA GLY A 128 -3.20 6.79 11.08
C GLY A 128 -3.48 6.85 9.58
N PRO A 129 -2.54 7.40 8.80
CA PRO A 129 -2.71 7.51 7.36
C PRO A 129 -2.61 6.14 6.68
N TYR A 130 -3.43 5.93 5.65
CA TYR A 130 -3.40 4.71 4.84
C TYR A 130 -3.77 4.94 3.37
N ILE A 131 -3.38 4.00 2.52
CA ILE A 131 -3.73 3.94 1.09
C ILE A 131 -4.35 2.58 0.81
N ILE A 132 -5.53 2.57 0.19
CA ILE A 132 -6.14 1.38 -0.40
C ILE A 132 -5.83 1.35 -1.88
N MET A 133 -5.36 0.21 -2.36
CA MET A 133 -4.97 0.00 -3.74
C MET A 133 -5.38 -1.39 -4.23
N GLU A 134 -5.35 -1.56 -5.54
CA GLU A 134 -5.63 -2.85 -6.15
C GLU A 134 -4.70 -3.94 -5.58
N TYR A 135 -5.28 -5.08 -5.25
CA TYR A 135 -4.51 -6.26 -4.90
C TYR A 135 -4.06 -6.96 -6.18
N VAL A 136 -2.75 -7.09 -6.37
CA VAL A 136 -2.16 -7.82 -7.49
C VAL A 136 -1.67 -9.17 -6.97
N ASP A 137 -2.22 -10.25 -7.50
CA ASP A 137 -1.82 -11.60 -7.15
C ASP A 137 -0.55 -11.99 -7.91
N GLY A 138 0.56 -12.23 -7.21
CA GLY A 138 1.83 -12.59 -7.84
C GLY A 138 3.06 -12.49 -6.94
N ALA A 139 4.12 -13.23 -7.28
CA ALA A 139 5.43 -13.13 -6.66
C ALA A 139 6.08 -11.77 -6.99
N ASN A 140 6.79 -11.20 -6.04
CA ASN A 140 7.45 -9.92 -6.25
C ASN A 140 8.66 -10.02 -7.17
N LEU A 141 9.05 -8.88 -7.76
CA LEU A 141 10.19 -8.83 -8.67
C LEU A 141 11.47 -9.34 -7.97
N GLN A 142 11.61 -9.12 -6.66
CA GLN A 142 12.73 -9.61 -5.87
C GLN A 142 12.79 -11.14 -5.85
N LYS A 143 11.67 -11.81 -5.58
CA LYS A 143 11.51 -13.26 -5.59
C LYS A 143 11.74 -13.83 -6.98
N LEU A 144 11.21 -13.19 -8.03
CA LEU A 144 11.47 -13.60 -9.41
C LEU A 144 12.96 -13.47 -9.77
N LEU A 145 13.65 -12.44 -9.28
CA LEU A 145 15.09 -12.26 -9.46
C LEU A 145 15.90 -13.29 -8.68
N ASP A 146 15.49 -13.63 -7.46
CA ASP A 146 16.15 -14.62 -6.61
C ASP A 146 15.95 -16.05 -7.14
N GLU A 147 14.75 -16.38 -7.63
CA GLU A 147 14.45 -17.65 -8.32
C GLU A 147 15.27 -17.80 -9.61
N ARG A 148 15.48 -16.71 -10.38
CA ARG A 148 16.29 -16.74 -11.60
C ARG A 148 17.79 -16.94 -11.33
N LYS A 149 18.30 -16.44 -10.20
CA LYS A 149 19.69 -16.70 -9.76
C LYS A 149 19.90 -18.16 -9.34
N LEU A 150 18.88 -18.80 -8.76
CA LEU A 150 18.95 -20.21 -8.35
C LEU A 150 18.91 -21.18 -9.53
N ASN A 151 18.22 -20.82 -10.62
CA ASN A 151 18.12 -21.64 -11.84
C ASN A 151 19.28 -21.45 -12.84
N SER A 152 20.26 -20.60 -12.52
CA SER A 152 21.45 -20.36 -13.36
C SER A 152 22.70 -21.10 -12.84
N LYS A 153 22.53 -22.24 -12.16
CA LYS A 153 23.62 -23.06 -11.64
C LYS A 153 23.60 -24.47 -12.22
#